data_AF-A0AAW8XMH2-F1
#
_entry.id   AF-A0AAW8XMH2-F1
#
_cell.length_a   1.000
_cell.length_b   1.000
_cell.length_c   1.000
_cell.angle_alpha   90.00
_cell.angle_beta   90.00
_cell.angle_gamma   90.00
#
_symmetry.space_group_name_H-M   'P 1'
#
loop_
_entity.id
_entity.type
_entity.pdbx_description
1 polymer ?
#
loop_
_entity_poly.entity_id
_entity_poly.type
_entity_poly.pdbx_seq_one_letter_code
_entity_poly.pdbx_strand_id
1 'polypeptide(L)'
;MFRYFPKNYIWNLSVDLSIEMGARIGEIEEMCAPLLAASEHPDAEGTRAFRETWSRMADKLCALAGEDEARGRRLSAGEKYLRAANYYLTCERLQAHGAPDRDALYRRFLDVFAAGLHHTHANCQRVTIPYEGKTLSALYVRAEGATGRAPLLVQVNGLDSTKEMKYLVGLPQWLARRGVSSLVVDQPGTGEALRLHGMQARYDSEHWASRIVDWLEQHPEVDAGRIGMEGVSLGGYYCPRAVAFEPRFACGVVWGANHDWREVQQRRREREGDFPVPHYWQHVRWVWGGEDIDAFMRIAENVHLDGILDRIRVPFLVTHGEKDSQIPVKWAQRTYDQLVNSPRRELKIFTDREGGVQHSSFDNSINAGHYIADWVAEALGGRVA
;
A
#
# COMPACT_ATOMS: atom_id res chain seq x y z
N MET A 1 12.90 -12.16 3.71
CA MET A 1 11.56 -12.74 3.52
C MET A 1 11.45 -13.99 4.36
N PHE A 2 10.44 -14.05 5.22
CA PHE A 2 10.06 -15.27 5.91
C PHE A 2 9.43 -16.23 4.88
N ARG A 3 9.77 -17.52 4.96
CA ARG A 3 9.38 -18.51 3.94
C ARG A 3 8.69 -19.69 4.61
N TYR A 4 7.40 -19.53 4.86
CA TYR A 4 6.56 -20.62 5.37
C TYR A 4 6.37 -21.73 4.32
N PHE A 5 6.19 -21.34 3.06
CA PHE A 5 6.00 -22.23 1.91
C PHE A 5 7.27 -22.26 1.05
N PRO A 6 8.09 -23.33 1.07
CA PRO A 6 9.44 -23.30 0.50
C PRO A 6 9.55 -22.91 -0.97
N LYS A 7 8.52 -23.20 -1.78
CA LYS A 7 8.51 -22.99 -3.24
C LYS A 7 7.46 -21.97 -3.72
N ASN A 8 6.71 -21.33 -2.82
CA ASN A 8 5.60 -20.46 -3.20
C ASN A 8 5.84 -19.02 -2.73
N TYR A 9 6.51 -18.23 -3.57
CA TYR A 9 6.82 -16.82 -3.30
C TYR A 9 5.57 -16.01 -3.00
N ILE A 10 4.52 -16.13 -3.81
CA ILE A 10 3.28 -15.34 -3.70
C ILE A 10 2.61 -15.55 -2.35
N TRP A 11 2.54 -16.79 -1.88
CA TRP A 11 1.95 -17.09 -0.57
C TRP A 11 2.84 -16.62 0.58
N ASN A 12 4.16 -16.75 0.46
CA ASN A 12 5.07 -16.17 1.45
C ASN A 12 4.95 -14.65 1.53
N LEU A 13 4.87 -13.96 0.38
CA LEU A 13 4.64 -12.51 0.36
C LEU A 13 3.33 -12.14 1.05
N SER A 14 2.25 -12.90 0.82
CA SER A 14 0.97 -12.69 1.51
C SER A 14 1.06 -12.93 3.02
N VAL A 15 1.82 -13.94 3.46
CA VAL A 15 2.06 -14.22 4.88
C VAL A 15 2.88 -13.09 5.51
N ASP A 16 3.99 -12.69 4.90
CA ASP A 16 4.86 -11.61 5.38
C ASP A 16 4.07 -10.29 5.48
N LEU A 17 3.31 -9.92 4.43
CA LEU A 17 2.42 -8.76 4.47
C LEU A 17 1.39 -8.86 5.59
N SER A 18 0.78 -10.02 5.80
CA SER A 18 -0.21 -10.21 6.87
C SER A 18 0.42 -10.05 8.26
N ILE A 19 1.64 -10.56 8.46
CA ILE A 19 2.43 -10.39 9.69
C ILE A 19 2.70 -8.90 9.94
N GLU A 20 3.18 -8.17 8.93
CA GLU A 20 3.42 -6.73 9.02
C GLU A 20 2.11 -5.93 9.27
N MET A 21 0.96 -6.45 8.84
CA MET A 21 -0.37 -5.90 9.13
C MET A 21 -0.95 -6.37 10.48
N GLY A 22 -0.16 -7.02 11.33
CA GLY A 22 -0.54 -7.39 12.71
C GLY A 22 -1.05 -8.82 12.90
N ALA A 23 -0.80 -9.74 11.95
CA ALA A 23 -1.10 -11.15 12.16
C ALA A 23 -0.34 -11.73 13.34
N ARG A 24 -0.88 -12.79 13.95
CA ARG A 24 -0.26 -13.48 15.08
C ARG A 24 0.28 -14.83 14.67
N ILE A 25 1.49 -15.17 15.13
CA ILE A 25 2.21 -16.40 14.74
C ILE A 25 1.39 -17.69 14.92
N GLY A 26 0.58 -17.78 15.99
CA GLY A 26 -0.29 -18.95 16.22
C GLY A 26 -1.47 -19.01 15.24
N GLU A 27 -2.01 -17.87 14.83
CA GLU A 27 -3.08 -17.77 13.83
C GLU A 27 -2.50 -18.08 12.43
N ILE A 28 -1.28 -17.62 12.13
CA ILE A 28 -0.54 -17.95 10.91
C ILE A 28 -0.28 -19.45 10.81
N GLU A 29 0.18 -20.10 11.89
CA GLU A 29 0.39 -21.55 11.93
C GLU A 29 -0.91 -22.31 11.65
N GLU A 30 -2.01 -21.95 12.34
CA GLU A 30 -3.33 -22.58 12.14
C GLU A 30 -3.82 -22.41 10.69
N MET A 31 -3.56 -21.26 10.06
CA MET A 31 -3.94 -21.01 8.67
C MET A 31 -3.01 -21.67 7.64
N CYS A 32 -1.70 -21.74 7.89
CA CYS A 32 -0.72 -22.11 6.88
C CYS A 32 -0.33 -23.59 6.94
N ALA A 33 -0.34 -24.23 8.11
CA ALA A 33 0.03 -25.64 8.25
C ALA A 33 -0.82 -26.59 7.36
N PRO A 34 -2.16 -26.42 7.25
CA PRO A 34 -2.97 -27.25 6.36
C PRO A 34 -2.70 -27.01 4.86
N LEU A 35 -2.03 -25.91 4.53
CA LEU A 35 -1.78 -25.49 3.15
C LEU A 35 -0.43 -25.95 2.60
N LEU A 36 0.41 -26.62 3.41
CA LEU A 36 1.77 -27.02 2.99
C LEU A 36 1.75 -27.89 1.71
N ALA A 37 0.93 -28.94 1.67
CA ALA A 37 0.81 -29.79 0.48
C ALA A 37 0.22 -29.03 -0.72
N ALA A 38 -0.81 -28.21 -0.49
CA ALA A 38 -1.43 -27.38 -1.53
C ALA A 38 -0.45 -26.32 -2.08
N SER A 39 0.53 -25.89 -1.30
CA SER A 39 1.52 -24.89 -1.71
C SER A 39 2.51 -25.41 -2.76
N GLU A 40 2.64 -26.73 -2.91
CA GLU A 40 3.53 -27.35 -3.90
C GLU A 40 2.98 -27.26 -5.33
N HIS A 41 1.67 -27.05 -5.46
CA HIS A 41 0.96 -26.96 -6.74
C HIS A 41 0.14 -25.66 -6.79
N PRO A 42 0.65 -24.59 -7.42
CA PRO A 42 -0.06 -23.32 -7.51
C PRO A 42 -1.18 -23.41 -8.56
N ASP A 43 -2.27 -24.06 -8.18
CA ASP A 43 -3.46 -24.25 -9.02
C ASP A 43 -4.72 -23.61 -8.41
N ALA A 44 -5.85 -23.82 -9.08
CA ALA A 44 -7.14 -23.29 -8.67
C ALA A 44 -7.63 -23.93 -7.34
N GLU A 45 -7.26 -25.17 -7.05
CA GLU A 45 -7.63 -25.85 -5.81
C GLU A 45 -6.81 -25.30 -4.64
N GLY A 46 -5.50 -25.10 -4.80
CA GLY A 46 -4.65 -24.46 -3.81
C GLY A 46 -5.09 -23.03 -3.50
N THR A 47 -5.46 -22.25 -4.52
CA THR A 47 -5.98 -20.88 -4.33
C THR A 47 -7.30 -20.88 -3.55
N ARG A 48 -8.18 -21.87 -3.80
CA ARG A 48 -9.43 -22.05 -3.06
C ARG A 48 -9.17 -22.47 -1.62
N ALA A 49 -8.29 -23.44 -1.39
CA ALA A 49 -7.91 -23.91 -0.06
C ALA A 49 -7.32 -22.77 0.78
N PHE A 50 -6.44 -21.95 0.19
CA PHE A 50 -5.92 -20.75 0.85
C PHE A 50 -7.06 -19.82 1.29
N ARG A 51 -7.98 -19.51 0.35
CA ARG A 51 -9.12 -18.64 0.64
C ARG A 51 -9.98 -19.15 1.79
N GLU A 52 -10.37 -20.42 1.74
CA GLU A 52 -11.26 -21.03 2.72
C GLU A 52 -10.62 -21.05 4.11
N THR A 53 -9.35 -21.43 4.20
CA THR A 53 -8.64 -21.52 5.48
C THR A 53 -8.46 -20.15 6.12
N TRP A 54 -8.05 -19.14 5.35
CA TRP A 54 -7.90 -17.78 5.86
C TRP A 54 -9.24 -17.12 6.21
N SER A 55 -10.27 -17.32 5.38
CA SER A 55 -11.62 -16.81 5.69
C SER A 55 -12.17 -17.42 6.98
N ARG A 56 -11.95 -18.73 7.20
CA ARG A 56 -12.39 -19.42 8.42
C ARG A 56 -11.74 -18.87 9.69
N MET A 57 -10.46 -18.51 9.63
CA MET A 57 -9.79 -17.84 10.75
C MET A 57 -10.38 -16.44 10.98
N ALA A 58 -10.64 -15.68 9.92
CA ALA A 58 -11.30 -14.38 10.03
C ALA A 58 -12.71 -14.50 10.63
N ASP A 59 -13.49 -15.50 10.21
CA ASP A 59 -14.81 -15.84 10.77
C ASP A 59 -14.73 -16.17 12.27
N LYS A 60 -13.76 -17.02 12.65
CA LYS A 60 -13.47 -17.36 14.05
C LYS A 60 -13.16 -16.11 14.88
N LEU A 61 -12.35 -15.20 14.36
CA LEU A 61 -12.04 -13.94 15.04
C LEU A 61 -13.24 -13.00 15.15
N CYS A 62 -14.08 -12.90 14.13
CA CYS A 62 -15.33 -12.15 14.21
C CYS A 62 -16.27 -12.72 15.29
N ALA A 63 -16.41 -14.04 15.40
CA ALA A 63 -17.21 -14.68 16.45
C ALA A 63 -16.67 -14.34 17.85
N LEU A 64 -15.36 -14.48 18.05
CA LEU A 64 -14.69 -14.13 19.31
C LEU A 64 -14.79 -12.63 19.64
N ALA A 65 -14.78 -11.75 18.62
CA ALA A 65 -15.01 -10.33 18.81
C ALA A 65 -16.44 -10.04 19.30
N GLY A 66 -17.44 -10.71 18.71
CA GLY A 66 -18.83 -10.62 19.15
C GLY A 66 -19.04 -11.09 20.60
N GLU A 67 -18.32 -12.12 21.05
CA GLU A 67 -18.33 -12.54 22.46
C GLU A 67 -17.78 -11.46 23.41
N ASP A 68 -16.74 -10.74 22.99
CA ASP A 68 -16.18 -9.63 23.76
C ASP A 68 -17.10 -8.41 23.77
N GLU A 69 -17.74 -8.09 22.63
CA GLU A 69 -18.77 -7.05 22.55
C GLU A 69 -19.93 -7.31 23.50
N ALA A 70 -20.45 -8.55 23.51
CA ALA A 70 -21.53 -8.95 24.41
C ALA A 70 -21.17 -8.76 25.90
N ARG A 71 -19.87 -8.72 26.21
CA ARG A 71 -19.32 -8.46 27.56
C ARG A 71 -18.83 -7.01 27.77
N GLY A 72 -19.03 -6.12 26.80
CA GLY A 72 -18.58 -4.73 26.86
C GLY A 72 -17.07 -4.52 26.66
N ARG A 73 -16.33 -5.55 26.24
CA ARG A 73 -14.86 -5.54 26.09
C ARG A 73 -14.44 -5.00 24.72
N ARG A 74 -14.75 -3.73 24.47
CA ARG A 74 -14.60 -3.11 23.14
C ARG A 74 -13.17 -3.15 22.59
N LEU A 75 -12.15 -2.87 23.39
CA LEU A 75 -10.76 -2.91 22.92
C LEU A 75 -10.38 -4.31 22.40
N SER A 76 -10.74 -5.36 23.16
CA SER A 76 -10.47 -6.75 22.78
C SER A 76 -11.24 -7.20 21.53
N ALA A 77 -12.47 -6.71 21.35
CA ALA A 77 -13.25 -6.94 20.14
C ALA A 77 -12.64 -6.22 18.93
N GLY A 78 -12.28 -4.94 19.08
CA GLY A 78 -11.69 -4.13 18.01
C GLY A 78 -10.38 -4.72 17.49
N GLU A 79 -9.48 -5.16 18.37
CA GLU A 79 -8.24 -5.82 17.96
C GLU A 79 -8.49 -7.12 17.17
N LYS A 80 -9.50 -7.90 17.55
CA LYS A 80 -9.87 -9.12 16.82
C LYS A 80 -10.45 -8.80 15.45
N TYR A 81 -11.30 -7.78 15.35
CA TYR A 81 -11.83 -7.32 14.06
C TYR A 81 -10.75 -6.82 13.13
N LEU A 82 -9.77 -6.05 13.62
CA LEU A 82 -8.65 -5.60 12.77
C LEU A 82 -7.83 -6.77 12.21
N ARG A 83 -7.60 -7.83 13.00
CA ARG A 83 -6.95 -9.06 12.50
C ARG A 83 -7.85 -9.84 11.53
N ALA A 84 -9.15 -9.94 11.80
CA ALA A 84 -10.09 -10.56 10.87
C ALA A 84 -10.14 -9.83 9.52
N ALA A 85 -10.13 -8.49 9.53
CA ALA A 85 -10.06 -7.67 8.33
C ALA A 85 -8.78 -7.93 7.52
N ASN A 86 -7.62 -7.96 8.19
CA ASN A 86 -6.35 -8.35 7.58
C ASN A 86 -6.47 -9.72 6.87
N TYR A 87 -7.06 -10.72 7.51
CA TYR A 87 -7.15 -12.07 6.94
C TYR A 87 -8.13 -12.18 5.78
N TYR A 88 -9.29 -11.51 5.85
CA TYR A 88 -10.20 -11.41 4.70
C TYR A 88 -9.54 -10.71 3.51
N LEU A 89 -8.82 -9.61 3.76
CA LEU A 89 -8.14 -8.88 2.69
C LEU A 89 -7.00 -9.69 2.08
N THR A 90 -6.21 -10.38 2.91
CA THR A 90 -5.09 -11.22 2.46
C THR A 90 -5.58 -12.30 1.50
N CYS A 91 -6.69 -12.97 1.83
CA CYS A 91 -7.22 -14.02 0.97
C CYS A 91 -8.00 -13.48 -0.25
N GLU A 92 -8.68 -12.33 -0.14
CA GLU A 92 -9.30 -11.61 -1.26
C GLU A 92 -8.28 -11.24 -2.33
N ARG A 93 -7.12 -10.73 -1.90
CA ARG A 93 -6.04 -10.28 -2.79
C ARG A 93 -5.51 -11.40 -3.69
N LEU A 94 -5.57 -12.66 -3.24
CA LEU A 94 -5.15 -13.81 -4.05
C LEU A 94 -6.20 -14.28 -5.07
N GLN A 95 -7.43 -13.77 -5.00
CA GLN A 95 -8.49 -14.11 -5.94
C GLN A 95 -8.44 -13.23 -7.19
N ALA A 96 -8.60 -13.84 -8.36
CA ALA A 96 -8.67 -13.12 -9.63
C ALA A 96 -9.90 -12.22 -9.71
N HIS A 97 -9.82 -11.14 -10.50
CA HIS A 97 -11.01 -10.36 -10.83
C HIS A 97 -12.07 -11.24 -11.51
N GLY A 98 -13.33 -11.09 -11.10
CA GLY A 98 -14.44 -11.93 -11.54
C GLY A 98 -14.56 -13.27 -10.81
N ALA A 99 -13.66 -13.60 -9.88
CA ALA A 99 -13.81 -14.80 -9.05
C ALA A 99 -15.11 -14.74 -8.21
N PRO A 100 -15.82 -15.87 -8.02
CA PRO A 100 -17.07 -15.91 -7.26
C PRO A 100 -16.93 -15.31 -5.87
N ASP A 101 -17.90 -14.48 -5.49
CA ASP A 101 -18.00 -13.81 -4.18
C ASP A 101 -16.80 -12.93 -3.77
N ARG A 102 -15.88 -12.62 -4.69
CA ARG A 102 -14.75 -11.73 -4.38
C ARG A 102 -15.22 -10.36 -3.92
N ASP A 103 -16.20 -9.78 -4.60
CA ASP A 103 -16.77 -8.48 -4.26
C ASP A 103 -17.52 -8.50 -2.92
N ALA A 104 -18.15 -9.62 -2.57
CA ALA A 104 -18.80 -9.80 -1.27
C ALA A 104 -17.76 -9.92 -0.15
N LEU A 105 -16.69 -10.68 -0.39
CA LEU A 105 -15.55 -10.81 0.52
C LEU A 105 -14.86 -9.46 0.76
N TYR A 106 -14.66 -8.66 -0.29
CA TYR A 106 -14.08 -7.33 -0.18
C TYR A 106 -14.96 -6.38 0.65
N ARG A 107 -16.28 -6.35 0.41
CA ARG A 107 -17.20 -5.54 1.24
C ARG A 107 -17.20 -6.00 2.71
N ARG A 108 -17.22 -7.31 2.95
CA ARG A 108 -17.12 -7.87 4.30
C ARG A 108 -15.84 -7.45 5.01
N PHE A 109 -14.71 -7.46 4.30
CA PHE A 109 -13.46 -6.94 4.81
C PHE A 109 -13.58 -5.46 5.25
N LEU A 110 -14.16 -4.59 4.41
CA LEU A 110 -14.32 -3.17 4.73
C LEU A 110 -15.19 -2.96 5.97
N ASP A 111 -16.30 -3.70 6.09
CA ASP A 111 -17.21 -3.62 7.24
C ASP A 111 -16.50 -4.04 8.54
N VAL A 112 -15.76 -5.15 8.49
CA VAL A 112 -15.01 -5.68 9.64
C VAL A 112 -13.85 -4.74 10.02
N PHE A 113 -13.16 -4.14 9.05
CA PHE A 113 -12.13 -3.14 9.30
C PHE A 113 -12.71 -1.90 9.99
N ALA A 114 -13.85 -1.39 9.50
CA ALA A 114 -14.54 -0.25 10.09
C ALA A 114 -15.02 -0.54 11.54
N ALA A 115 -15.55 -1.74 11.79
CA ALA A 115 -15.90 -2.19 13.15
C ALA A 115 -14.66 -2.22 14.06
N GLY A 116 -13.54 -2.73 13.56
CA GLY A 116 -12.25 -2.70 14.24
C GLY A 116 -11.86 -1.30 14.69
N LEU A 117 -11.80 -0.34 13.76
CA LEU A 117 -11.48 1.06 14.06
C LEU A 117 -12.44 1.69 15.08
N HIS A 118 -13.74 1.42 14.95
CA HIS A 118 -14.76 1.92 15.86
C HIS A 118 -14.53 1.44 17.29
N HIS A 119 -14.33 0.14 17.48
CA HIS A 119 -14.18 -0.46 18.80
C HIS A 119 -12.85 -0.13 19.48
N THR A 120 -11.77 0.07 18.72
CA THR A 120 -10.49 0.51 19.26
C THR A 120 -10.43 2.03 19.51
N HIS A 121 -11.47 2.79 19.14
CA HIS A 121 -11.43 4.25 19.13
C HIS A 121 -10.21 4.79 18.36
N ALA A 122 -9.92 4.18 17.21
CA ALA A 122 -8.73 4.52 16.44
C ALA A 122 -8.73 5.99 16.00
N ASN A 123 -7.56 6.62 16.01
CA ASN A 123 -7.31 7.92 15.36
C ASN A 123 -7.28 7.74 13.83
N CYS A 124 -8.39 7.32 13.24
CA CYS A 124 -8.51 7.05 11.83
C CYS A 124 -9.95 7.23 11.39
N GLN A 125 -10.18 8.09 10.39
CA GLN A 125 -11.49 8.37 9.85
C GLN A 125 -11.52 8.06 8.36
N ARG A 126 -12.51 7.29 7.91
CA ARG A 126 -12.76 7.15 6.47
C ARG A 126 -13.35 8.44 5.92
N VAL A 127 -12.80 8.93 4.82
CA VAL A 127 -13.25 10.13 4.09
C VAL A 127 -13.36 9.80 2.60
N THR A 128 -14.07 10.65 1.86
CA THR A 128 -14.25 10.52 0.41
C THR A 128 -13.94 11.82 -0.32
N ILE A 129 -13.26 11.72 -1.45
CA ILE A 129 -12.77 12.84 -2.25
C ILE A 129 -13.49 12.83 -3.60
N PRO A 130 -14.19 13.90 -4.02
CA PRO A 130 -14.85 13.95 -5.32
C PRO A 130 -13.86 13.85 -6.49
N TYR A 131 -14.11 12.94 -7.43
CA TYR A 131 -13.25 12.72 -8.59
C TYR A 131 -14.06 12.18 -9.77
N GLU A 132 -14.08 12.92 -10.90
CA GLU A 132 -14.70 12.51 -12.18
C GLU A 132 -16.13 11.93 -12.05
N GLY A 133 -17.01 12.60 -11.28
CA GLY A 133 -18.40 12.16 -11.07
C GLY A 133 -18.56 10.95 -10.14
N LYS A 134 -17.45 10.50 -9.52
CA LYS A 134 -17.37 9.43 -8.54
C LYS A 134 -16.58 9.94 -7.31
N THR A 135 -16.09 9.02 -6.47
CA THR A 135 -15.31 9.35 -5.28
C THR A 135 -14.07 8.45 -5.13
N LEU A 136 -12.96 9.03 -4.68
CA LEU A 136 -11.84 8.28 -4.13
C LEU A 136 -12.06 8.10 -2.64
N SER A 137 -11.90 6.88 -2.14
CA SER A 137 -11.99 6.58 -0.71
C SER A 137 -10.61 6.71 -0.07
N ALA A 138 -10.55 7.29 1.13
CA ALA A 138 -9.31 7.48 1.86
C ALA A 138 -9.48 7.27 3.36
N LEU A 139 -8.35 7.00 4.04
CA LEU A 139 -8.25 6.99 5.50
C LEU A 139 -7.46 8.21 5.95
N TYR A 140 -8.07 9.02 6.82
CA TYR A 140 -7.47 10.21 7.41
C TYR A 140 -7.03 9.93 8.86
N VAL A 141 -5.74 10.03 9.11
CA VAL A 141 -5.11 9.86 10.44
C VAL A 141 -4.55 11.21 10.86
N ARG A 142 -4.99 11.73 12.00
CA ARG A 142 -4.58 13.07 12.46
C ARG A 142 -3.22 13.03 13.17
N ALA A 143 -2.43 14.07 12.98
CA ALA A 143 -1.26 14.34 13.82
C ALA A 143 -1.62 14.34 15.31
N GLU A 144 -0.81 13.70 16.14
CA GLU A 144 -1.00 13.69 17.59
C GLU A 144 -0.45 14.98 18.22
N GLY A 145 -1.18 15.56 19.15
CA GLY A 145 -0.75 16.77 19.88
C GLY A 145 -0.65 18.03 19.01
N ALA A 146 -1.24 18.05 17.82
CA ALA A 146 -1.37 19.27 17.02
C ALA A 146 -2.43 20.20 17.64
N THR A 147 -2.08 21.47 17.86
CA THR A 147 -2.97 22.52 18.39
C THR A 147 -3.53 23.45 17.31
N GLY A 148 -3.21 23.19 16.05
CA GLY A 148 -3.62 23.97 14.88
C GLY A 148 -3.43 23.17 13.59
N ARG A 149 -3.19 23.86 12.48
CA ARG A 149 -2.93 23.22 11.17
C ARG A 149 -1.70 22.32 11.23
N ALA A 150 -1.87 21.06 10.82
CA ALA A 150 -0.83 20.06 10.82
C ALA A 150 -0.28 19.82 9.40
N PRO A 151 1.03 19.55 9.25
CA PRO A 151 1.55 19.01 8.01
C PRO A 151 0.91 17.65 7.69
N LEU A 152 0.87 17.27 6.42
CA LEU A 152 0.21 16.04 5.98
C LEU A 152 1.01 15.31 4.91
N LEU A 153 1.06 13.98 5.01
CA LEU A 153 1.58 13.12 3.94
C LEU A 153 0.43 12.38 3.25
N VAL A 154 0.23 12.64 1.96
CA VAL A 154 -0.63 11.82 1.11
C VAL A 154 0.09 10.52 0.81
N GLN A 155 -0.51 9.38 1.11
CA GLN A 155 0.10 8.07 0.89
C GLN A 155 -0.70 7.29 -0.15
N VAL A 156 -0.04 6.81 -1.21
CA VAL A 156 -0.68 6.07 -2.30
C VAL A 156 -0.19 4.64 -2.43
N ASN A 157 -1.06 3.82 -3.03
CA ASN A 157 -0.90 2.38 -3.14
C ASN A 157 0.05 1.93 -4.27
N GLY A 158 0.49 0.68 -4.17
CA GLY A 158 1.14 -0.07 -5.25
C GLY A 158 0.12 -0.70 -6.20
N LEU A 159 0.52 -1.78 -6.88
CA LEU A 159 -0.31 -2.45 -7.91
C LEU A 159 -1.51 -3.20 -7.33
N ASP A 160 -1.39 -3.72 -6.11
CA ASP A 160 -2.31 -4.68 -5.51
C ASP A 160 -2.61 -4.40 -4.03
N SER A 161 -2.12 -3.28 -3.49
CA SER A 161 -2.41 -2.84 -2.13
C SER A 161 -3.69 -2.02 -2.02
N THR A 162 -4.18 -1.84 -0.79
CA THR A 162 -5.28 -0.92 -0.44
C THR A 162 -4.88 0.01 0.69
N LYS A 163 -5.64 1.09 0.88
CA LYS A 163 -5.43 2.05 1.97
C LYS A 163 -5.43 1.39 3.36
N GLU A 164 -6.23 0.34 3.57
CA GLU A 164 -6.26 -0.40 4.83
C GLU A 164 -4.97 -1.19 5.05
N MET A 165 -4.35 -1.75 4.00
CA MET A 165 -3.05 -2.43 4.12
C MET A 165 -1.99 -1.45 4.60
N LYS A 166 -1.89 -0.29 3.95
CA LYS A 166 -0.93 0.76 4.34
C LYS A 166 -1.20 1.28 5.75
N TYR A 167 -2.46 1.40 6.15
CA TYR A 167 -2.83 1.76 7.52
C TYR A 167 -2.39 0.71 8.54
N LEU A 168 -2.59 -0.57 8.24
CA LEU A 168 -2.25 -1.67 9.16
C LEU A 168 -0.73 -1.90 9.26
N VAL A 169 0.04 -1.61 8.21
CA VAL A 169 1.52 -1.66 8.23
C VAL A 169 2.12 -0.63 9.19
N GLY A 170 1.48 0.54 9.38
CA GLY A 170 1.78 1.42 10.52
C GLY A 170 2.34 2.82 10.21
N LEU A 171 2.67 3.13 8.95
CA LEU A 171 3.24 4.45 8.59
C LEU A 171 2.36 5.64 9.03
N PRO A 172 1.04 5.63 8.85
CA PRO A 172 0.18 6.71 9.33
C PRO A 172 0.32 6.98 10.84
N GLN A 173 0.44 5.94 11.66
CA GLN A 173 0.56 6.04 13.12
C GLN A 173 1.94 6.53 13.52
N TRP A 174 3.00 6.09 12.82
CA TRP A 174 4.36 6.58 13.06
C TRP A 174 4.50 8.07 12.72
N LEU A 175 3.82 8.53 11.67
CA LEU A 175 3.74 9.95 11.31
C LEU A 175 2.91 10.76 12.31
N ALA A 176 1.78 10.20 12.76
CA ALA A 176 0.91 10.86 13.72
C ALA A 176 1.66 11.23 15.01
N ARG A 177 2.45 10.29 15.55
CA ARG A 177 3.31 10.52 16.74
C ARG A 177 4.34 11.64 16.52
N ARG A 178 4.78 11.83 15.27
CA ARG A 178 5.72 12.87 14.82
C ARG A 178 5.03 14.18 14.43
N GLY A 179 3.74 14.31 14.73
CA GLY A 179 2.98 15.53 14.45
C GLY A 179 2.64 15.73 12.96
N VAL A 180 2.66 14.66 12.15
CA VAL A 180 2.31 14.69 10.73
C VAL A 180 1.04 13.88 10.50
N SER A 181 0.00 14.51 9.94
CA SER A 181 -1.23 13.82 9.53
C SER A 181 -0.98 12.95 8.30
N SER A 182 -1.85 11.97 8.06
CA SER A 182 -1.78 11.12 6.87
C SER A 182 -3.13 11.03 6.18
N LEU A 183 -3.11 11.05 4.85
CA LEU A 183 -4.26 10.71 4.01
C LEU A 183 -3.87 9.53 3.13
N VAL A 184 -4.34 8.33 3.46
CA VAL A 184 -4.04 7.11 2.71
C VAL A 184 -5.16 6.88 1.70
N VAL A 185 -4.85 6.95 0.41
CA VAL A 185 -5.87 7.05 -0.66
C VAL A 185 -5.87 5.79 -1.52
N ASP A 186 -7.06 5.25 -1.80
CA ASP A 186 -7.24 4.33 -2.91
C ASP A 186 -7.38 5.13 -4.21
N GLN A 187 -6.25 5.42 -4.86
CA GLN A 187 -6.23 6.09 -6.16
C GLN A 187 -6.76 5.16 -7.28
N PRO A 188 -7.12 5.69 -8.47
CA PRO A 188 -7.53 4.88 -9.61
C PRO A 188 -6.57 3.70 -9.87
N GLY A 189 -7.13 2.51 -10.07
CA GLY A 189 -6.38 1.25 -10.18
C GLY A 189 -6.18 0.48 -8.87
N THR A 190 -6.64 0.99 -7.72
CA THR A 190 -6.44 0.33 -6.42
C THR A 190 -7.69 0.34 -5.55
N GLY A 191 -7.72 -0.52 -4.52
CA GLY A 191 -8.77 -0.61 -3.49
C GLY A 191 -10.21 -0.39 -3.96
N GLU A 192 -10.95 0.48 -3.27
CA GLU A 192 -12.36 0.79 -3.58
C GLU A 192 -12.53 1.43 -4.97
N ALA A 193 -11.59 2.28 -5.41
CA ALA A 193 -11.63 2.95 -6.71
C ALA A 193 -11.73 1.92 -7.85
N LEU A 194 -10.89 0.88 -7.84
CA LEU A 194 -10.95 -0.18 -8.84
C LEU A 194 -12.07 -1.19 -8.56
N ARG A 195 -12.16 -1.72 -7.33
CA ARG A 195 -13.03 -2.86 -7.00
C ARG A 195 -14.51 -2.51 -6.97
N LEU A 196 -14.87 -1.32 -6.48
CA LEU A 196 -16.28 -0.92 -6.30
C LEU A 196 -16.73 0.10 -7.34
N HIS A 197 -15.80 0.83 -7.94
CA HIS A 197 -16.12 1.93 -8.86
C HIS A 197 -15.54 1.75 -10.27
N GLY A 198 -14.81 0.65 -10.52
CA GLY A 198 -14.26 0.33 -11.85
C GLY A 198 -13.32 1.39 -12.39
N MET A 199 -12.68 2.18 -11.52
CA MET A 199 -11.67 3.17 -11.92
C MET A 199 -10.36 2.46 -12.19
N GLN A 200 -10.02 2.34 -13.47
CA GLN A 200 -8.74 1.81 -13.91
C GLN A 200 -7.60 2.80 -13.60
N ALA A 201 -6.39 2.27 -13.46
CA ALA A 201 -5.16 3.03 -13.32
C ALA A 201 -4.94 3.94 -14.53
N ARG A 202 -4.24 5.04 -14.29
CA ARG A 202 -3.82 5.99 -15.31
C ARG A 202 -2.35 6.34 -15.09
N TYR A 203 -1.59 6.51 -16.17
CA TYR A 203 -0.15 6.77 -16.08
C TYR A 203 0.14 8.18 -15.57
N ASP A 204 -0.78 9.12 -15.74
CA ASP A 204 -0.70 10.54 -15.43
C ASP A 204 -1.27 10.90 -14.05
N SER A 205 -0.54 10.47 -13.01
CA SER A 205 -0.94 10.59 -11.60
C SER A 205 -1.28 12.00 -11.11
N GLU A 206 -0.73 13.03 -11.76
CA GLU A 206 -1.02 14.43 -11.47
C GLU A 206 -2.52 14.75 -11.49
N HIS A 207 -3.32 14.03 -12.29
CA HIS A 207 -4.75 14.30 -12.43
C HIS A 207 -5.55 13.97 -11.18
N TRP A 208 -5.31 12.83 -10.54
CA TRP A 208 -5.97 12.51 -9.27
C TRP A 208 -5.24 13.17 -8.10
N ALA A 209 -3.92 13.37 -8.19
CA ALA A 209 -3.15 14.00 -7.13
C ALA A 209 -3.58 15.46 -6.91
N SER A 210 -3.79 16.22 -7.99
CA SER A 210 -4.28 17.61 -7.92
C SER A 210 -5.63 17.70 -7.22
N ARG A 211 -6.54 16.75 -7.47
CA ARG A 211 -7.88 16.72 -6.84
C ARG A 211 -7.83 16.36 -5.35
N ILE A 212 -6.86 15.54 -4.95
CA ILE A 212 -6.59 15.27 -3.54
C ILE A 212 -6.08 16.54 -2.86
N VAL A 213 -5.15 17.28 -3.49
CA VAL A 213 -4.64 18.55 -2.95
C VAL A 213 -5.76 19.60 -2.87
N ASP A 214 -6.58 19.76 -3.91
CA ASP A 214 -7.73 20.67 -3.91
C ASP A 214 -8.67 20.40 -2.73
N TRP A 215 -8.92 19.11 -2.45
CA TRP A 215 -9.73 18.71 -1.31
C TRP A 215 -9.05 19.03 0.02
N LEU A 216 -7.74 18.78 0.14
CA LEU A 216 -6.97 19.06 1.35
C LEU A 216 -6.88 20.55 1.69
N GLU A 217 -6.76 21.43 0.70
CA GLU A 217 -6.71 22.89 0.92
C GLU A 217 -8.01 23.45 1.54
N GLN A 218 -9.12 22.72 1.41
CA GLN A 218 -10.41 23.07 2.03
C GLN A 218 -10.53 22.61 3.49
N HIS A 219 -9.58 21.81 4.00
CA HIS A 219 -9.64 21.26 5.36
C HIS A 219 -8.89 22.16 6.34
N PRO A 220 -9.57 22.83 7.29
CA PRO A 220 -8.98 23.85 8.14
C PRO A 220 -7.89 23.33 9.09
N GLU A 221 -7.86 22.02 9.35
CA GLU A 221 -6.84 21.35 10.15
C GLU A 221 -5.56 20.99 9.37
N VAL A 222 -5.54 21.14 8.05
CA VAL A 222 -4.38 20.84 7.20
C VAL A 222 -3.60 22.12 6.91
N ASP A 223 -2.28 22.04 7.03
CA ASP A 223 -1.40 23.09 6.54
C ASP A 223 -1.12 22.91 5.04
N ALA A 224 -1.81 23.72 4.22
CA ALA A 224 -1.70 23.66 2.76
C ALA A 224 -0.27 23.85 2.24
N GLY A 225 0.61 24.56 2.97
CA GLY A 225 2.00 24.75 2.58
C GLY A 225 2.92 23.57 2.91
N ARG A 226 2.40 22.53 3.60
CA ARG A 226 3.18 21.40 4.11
C ARG A 226 2.50 20.06 3.82
N ILE A 227 2.06 19.90 2.57
CA ILE A 227 1.51 18.64 2.05
C ILE A 227 2.62 17.90 1.29
N GLY A 228 3.03 16.73 1.76
CA GLY A 228 3.93 15.83 1.04
C GLY A 228 3.18 14.68 0.37
N MET A 229 3.90 13.89 -0.42
CA MET A 229 3.38 12.65 -0.99
C MET A 229 4.35 11.48 -0.80
N GLU A 230 3.82 10.30 -0.49
CA GLU A 230 4.55 9.03 -0.47
C GLU A 230 3.87 8.02 -1.38
N GLY A 231 4.68 7.21 -2.06
CA GLY A 231 4.18 6.09 -2.85
C GLY A 231 4.98 4.81 -2.63
N VAL A 232 4.26 3.72 -2.37
CA VAL A 232 4.82 2.38 -2.14
C VAL A 232 4.77 1.53 -3.41
N SER A 233 5.83 0.80 -3.74
CA SER A 233 5.88 -0.11 -4.90
C SER A 233 5.56 0.61 -6.23
N LEU A 234 4.47 0.29 -6.94
CA LEU A 234 4.02 1.08 -8.11
C LEU A 234 3.71 2.56 -7.75
N GLY A 235 3.38 2.86 -6.50
CA GLY A 235 3.37 4.22 -5.97
C GLY A 235 4.72 4.93 -6.11
N GLY A 236 5.82 4.18 -6.17
CA GLY A 236 7.16 4.68 -6.47
C GLY A 236 7.33 5.22 -7.89
N TYR A 237 6.38 4.97 -8.79
CA TYR A 237 6.20 5.69 -10.06
C TYR A 237 5.27 6.90 -9.89
N TYR A 238 4.12 6.70 -9.24
CA TYR A 238 3.09 7.73 -9.13
C TYR A 238 3.52 8.94 -8.30
N CYS A 239 4.20 8.74 -7.17
CA CYS A 239 4.62 9.83 -6.30
C CYS A 239 5.58 10.79 -7.00
N PRO A 240 6.72 10.34 -7.58
CA PRO A 240 7.61 11.27 -8.28
C PRO A 240 6.92 11.99 -9.44
N ARG A 241 6.07 11.29 -10.20
CA ARG A 241 5.32 11.93 -11.29
C ARG A 241 4.34 12.99 -10.77
N ALA A 242 3.54 12.68 -9.75
CA ALA A 242 2.63 13.65 -9.16
C ALA A 242 3.38 14.88 -8.63
N VAL A 243 4.45 14.68 -7.86
CA VAL A 243 5.28 15.77 -7.31
C VAL A 243 5.96 16.61 -8.42
N ALA A 244 6.26 16.01 -9.57
CA ALA A 244 6.85 16.73 -10.71
C ALA A 244 5.86 17.66 -11.44
N PHE A 245 4.55 17.39 -11.36
CA PHE A 245 3.53 18.10 -12.13
C PHE A 245 2.48 18.83 -11.27
N GLU A 246 2.39 18.54 -9.97
CA GLU A 246 1.56 19.24 -8.98
C GLU A 246 2.47 20.06 -8.04
N PRO A 247 2.65 21.37 -8.29
CA PRO A 247 3.64 22.19 -7.60
C PRO A 247 3.33 22.46 -6.12
N ARG A 248 2.13 22.12 -5.63
CA ARG A 248 1.73 22.31 -4.22
C ARG A 248 2.32 21.26 -3.27
N PHE A 249 2.87 20.15 -3.77
CA PHE A 249 3.56 19.20 -2.90
C PHE A 249 4.89 19.76 -2.38
N ALA A 250 5.07 19.75 -1.06
CA ALA A 250 6.23 20.27 -0.35
C ALA A 250 7.38 19.26 -0.21
N CYS A 251 7.13 17.96 -0.38
CA CYS A 251 8.16 16.92 -0.46
C CYS A 251 7.61 15.65 -1.13
N GLY A 252 8.50 14.74 -1.54
CA GLY A 252 8.13 13.42 -2.06
C GLY A 252 8.94 12.28 -1.44
N VAL A 253 8.30 11.13 -1.28
CA VAL A 253 8.92 9.91 -0.74
C VAL A 253 8.55 8.70 -1.57
N VAL A 254 9.53 7.87 -1.86
CA VAL A 254 9.36 6.59 -2.53
C VAL A 254 9.71 5.46 -1.57
N TRP A 255 8.79 4.51 -1.39
CA TRP A 255 9.02 3.29 -0.62
C TRP A 255 8.99 2.05 -1.52
N GLY A 256 10.14 1.70 -2.07
CA GLY A 256 10.24 0.71 -3.15
C GLY A 256 10.06 1.37 -4.52
N ALA A 257 11.10 2.07 -4.98
CA ALA A 257 11.16 2.74 -6.28
C ALA A 257 10.73 1.89 -7.49
N ASN A 258 10.04 2.51 -8.43
CA ASN A 258 9.55 1.88 -9.66
C ASN A 258 9.69 2.84 -10.85
N HIS A 259 10.94 3.06 -11.28
CA HIS A 259 11.28 4.14 -12.20
C HIS A 259 10.79 3.91 -13.65
N ASP A 260 10.97 2.69 -14.15
CA ASP A 260 10.58 2.29 -15.50
C ASP A 260 9.75 1.01 -15.38
N TRP A 261 8.44 1.20 -15.18
CA TRP A 261 7.53 0.08 -15.00
C TRP A 261 7.32 -0.68 -16.31
N ARG A 262 7.46 0.00 -17.46
CA ARG A 262 7.52 -0.61 -18.80
C ARG A 262 8.58 -1.70 -18.87
N GLU A 263 9.84 -1.39 -18.54
CA GLU A 263 10.92 -2.39 -18.62
C GLU A 263 10.64 -3.57 -17.66
N VAL A 264 10.07 -3.30 -16.48
CA VAL A 264 9.64 -4.36 -15.54
C VAL A 264 8.59 -5.28 -16.20
N GLN A 265 7.64 -4.75 -16.97
CA GLN A 265 6.67 -5.59 -17.69
C GLN A 265 7.31 -6.43 -18.79
N GLN A 266 8.26 -5.86 -19.54
CA GLN A 266 8.98 -6.56 -20.60
C GLN A 266 9.77 -7.75 -20.01
N ARG A 267 10.53 -7.51 -18.94
CA ARG A 267 11.24 -8.56 -18.17
C ARG A 267 10.32 -9.67 -17.66
N ARG A 268 9.14 -9.29 -17.15
CA ARG A 268 8.13 -10.26 -16.69
C ARG A 268 7.61 -11.15 -17.82
N ARG A 269 7.52 -10.66 -19.06
CA ARG A 269 7.21 -11.53 -20.23
C ARG A 269 8.30 -12.56 -20.49
N GLU A 270 9.54 -12.20 -20.19
CA GLU A 270 10.73 -13.05 -20.29
C GLU A 270 10.92 -13.96 -19.04
N ARG A 271 9.95 -13.96 -18.12
CA ARG A 271 9.93 -14.73 -16.86
C ARG A 271 10.98 -14.28 -15.83
N GLU A 272 11.40 -13.01 -15.90
CA GLU A 272 12.22 -12.39 -14.88
C GLU A 272 11.38 -11.70 -13.80
N GLY A 273 11.87 -11.77 -12.56
CA GLY A 273 11.26 -11.14 -11.39
C GLY A 273 10.05 -11.90 -10.84
N ASP A 274 9.80 -11.72 -9.55
CA ASP A 274 8.66 -12.37 -8.90
C ASP A 274 7.33 -11.64 -9.19
N PHE A 275 6.25 -12.41 -9.27
CA PHE A 275 4.90 -11.87 -9.33
C PHE A 275 4.32 -11.66 -7.93
N PRO A 276 3.62 -10.53 -7.69
CA PRO A 276 2.99 -10.28 -6.39
C PRO A 276 1.71 -11.11 -6.18
N VAL A 277 1.02 -11.52 -7.25
CA VAL A 277 -0.28 -12.24 -7.22
C VAL A 277 -0.28 -13.39 -8.24
N PRO A 278 -1.07 -14.47 -8.04
CA PRO A 278 -0.99 -15.68 -8.87
C PRO A 278 -1.54 -15.48 -10.28
N HIS A 279 -2.44 -14.52 -10.47
CA HIS A 279 -3.11 -14.20 -11.73
C HIS A 279 -2.55 -12.90 -12.34
N TYR A 280 -1.23 -12.69 -12.27
CA TYR A 280 -0.56 -11.42 -12.56
C TYR A 280 -1.01 -10.73 -13.85
N TRP A 281 -0.98 -11.44 -14.99
CA TRP A 281 -1.35 -10.85 -16.29
C TRP A 281 -2.83 -10.46 -16.38
N GLN A 282 -3.72 -11.22 -15.72
CA GLN A 282 -5.12 -10.84 -15.60
C GLN A 282 -5.29 -9.63 -14.67
N HIS A 283 -4.50 -9.57 -13.59
CA HIS A 283 -4.53 -8.46 -12.63
C HIS A 283 -4.10 -7.15 -13.27
N VAL A 284 -2.95 -7.10 -13.95
CA VAL A 284 -2.49 -5.85 -14.60
C VAL A 284 -3.43 -5.38 -15.70
N ARG A 285 -4.04 -6.30 -16.46
CA ARG A 285 -5.06 -5.97 -17.45
C ARG A 285 -6.31 -5.36 -16.82
N TRP A 286 -6.77 -5.93 -15.70
CA TRP A 286 -7.91 -5.37 -14.97
C TRP A 286 -7.59 -3.99 -14.37
N VAL A 287 -6.42 -3.85 -13.74
CA VAL A 287 -5.97 -2.59 -13.14
C VAL A 287 -5.86 -1.49 -14.20
N TRP A 288 -5.23 -1.75 -15.33
CA TRP A 288 -4.92 -0.72 -16.34
C TRP A 288 -5.93 -0.63 -17.49
N GLY A 289 -6.92 -1.52 -17.55
CA GLY A 289 -7.91 -1.54 -18.63
C GLY A 289 -7.44 -2.10 -19.96
N GLY A 290 -6.44 -2.99 -19.95
CA GLY A 290 -5.95 -3.66 -21.15
C GLY A 290 -6.84 -4.83 -21.58
N GLU A 291 -7.49 -4.71 -22.74
CA GLU A 291 -8.34 -5.77 -23.30
C GLU A 291 -7.60 -7.09 -23.55
N ASP A 292 -6.31 -7.03 -23.83
CA ASP A 292 -5.38 -8.15 -23.94
C ASP A 292 -3.98 -7.75 -23.42
N ILE A 293 -3.01 -8.67 -23.49
CA ILE A 293 -1.64 -8.39 -23.03
C ILE A 293 -0.98 -7.31 -23.89
N ASP A 294 -1.20 -7.29 -25.21
CA ASP A 294 -0.55 -6.32 -26.09
C ASP A 294 -1.12 -4.90 -25.90
N ALA A 295 -2.43 -4.79 -25.67
CA ALA A 295 -3.10 -3.54 -25.28
C ALA A 295 -2.56 -3.02 -23.95
N PHE A 296 -2.41 -3.91 -22.97
CA PHE A 296 -1.76 -3.57 -21.70
C PHE A 296 -0.31 -3.10 -21.90
N MET A 297 0.49 -3.79 -22.72
CA MET A 297 1.88 -3.39 -22.99
C MET A 297 1.95 -2.00 -23.65
N ARG A 298 1.03 -1.67 -24.58
CA ARG A 298 0.94 -0.31 -25.16
C ARG A 298 0.66 0.77 -24.12
N ILE A 299 -0.15 0.48 -23.10
CA ILE A 299 -0.36 1.39 -21.96
C ILE A 299 0.92 1.51 -21.14
N ALA A 300 1.54 0.37 -20.82
CA ALA A 300 2.75 0.30 -20.01
C ALA A 300 3.91 1.12 -20.57
N GLU A 301 4.01 1.29 -21.89
CA GLU A 301 5.02 2.15 -22.54
C GLU A 301 5.05 3.59 -22.00
N ASN A 302 3.94 4.09 -21.44
CA ASN A 302 3.86 5.45 -20.87
C ASN A 302 4.22 5.51 -19.37
N VAL A 303 4.52 4.37 -18.74
CA VAL A 303 4.69 4.26 -17.29
C VAL A 303 6.19 4.23 -16.95
N HIS A 304 6.85 5.38 -17.13
CA HIS A 304 8.25 5.60 -16.76
C HIS A 304 8.51 7.05 -16.32
N LEU A 305 9.61 7.27 -15.60
CA LEU A 305 10.00 8.58 -15.05
C LEU A 305 11.07 9.32 -15.88
N ASP A 306 11.57 8.70 -16.96
CA ASP A 306 12.54 9.36 -17.84
C ASP A 306 12.02 10.71 -18.38
N GLY A 307 12.78 11.77 -18.16
CA GLY A 307 12.43 13.14 -18.60
C GLY A 307 11.41 13.85 -17.71
N ILE A 308 11.10 13.31 -16.52
CA ILE A 308 10.12 13.88 -15.58
C ILE A 308 10.79 14.45 -14.32
N LEU A 309 11.75 13.71 -13.75
CA LEU A 309 12.26 13.97 -12.39
C LEU A 309 13.08 15.26 -12.27
N ASP A 310 13.60 15.79 -13.39
CA ASP A 310 14.27 17.09 -13.44
C ASP A 310 13.31 18.26 -13.19
N ARG A 311 12.00 18.03 -13.09
CA ARG A 311 10.98 19.04 -12.69
C ARG A 311 10.82 19.17 -11.18
N ILE A 312 11.26 18.19 -10.40
CA ILE A 312 11.09 18.20 -8.95
C ILE A 312 12.03 19.24 -8.34
N ARG A 313 11.46 20.19 -7.57
CA ARG A 313 12.17 21.30 -6.89
C ARG A 313 12.05 21.27 -5.37
N VAL A 314 11.56 20.16 -4.82
CA VAL A 314 11.31 19.98 -3.39
C VAL A 314 12.15 18.82 -2.83
N PRO A 315 12.38 18.74 -1.51
CA PRO A 315 13.04 17.61 -0.89
C PRO A 315 12.43 16.28 -1.32
N PHE A 316 13.27 15.29 -1.60
CA PHE A 316 12.81 14.01 -2.12
C PHE A 316 13.64 12.84 -1.57
N LEU A 317 12.96 11.86 -0.98
CA LEU A 317 13.58 10.63 -0.46
C LEU A 317 13.24 9.44 -1.34
N VAL A 318 14.26 8.68 -1.74
CA VAL A 318 14.10 7.37 -2.37
C VAL A 318 14.54 6.30 -1.39
N THR A 319 13.65 5.35 -1.07
CA THR A 319 14.01 4.17 -0.30
C THR A 319 13.77 2.87 -1.07
N HIS A 320 14.61 1.87 -0.80
CA HIS A 320 14.56 0.58 -1.49
C HIS A 320 15.25 -0.52 -0.68
N GLY A 321 14.84 -1.78 -0.87
CA GLY A 321 15.53 -2.93 -0.28
C GLY A 321 16.61 -3.48 -1.22
N GLU A 322 17.78 -3.86 -0.69
CA GLU A 322 18.89 -4.35 -1.54
C GLU A 322 18.59 -5.70 -2.24
N LYS A 323 17.64 -6.47 -1.71
CA LYS A 323 17.22 -7.80 -2.18
C LYS A 323 15.81 -7.79 -2.77
N ASP A 324 15.32 -6.64 -3.22
CA ASP A 324 14.03 -6.53 -3.90
C ASP A 324 14.05 -7.39 -5.19
N SER A 325 13.26 -8.47 -5.17
CA SER A 325 13.14 -9.42 -6.29
C SER A 325 12.07 -9.04 -7.30
N GLN A 326 11.22 -8.05 -7.00
CA GLN A 326 10.19 -7.58 -7.91
C GLN A 326 10.70 -6.41 -8.74
N ILE A 327 11.42 -5.48 -8.10
CA ILE A 327 11.94 -4.28 -8.73
C ILE A 327 13.45 -4.18 -8.48
N PRO A 328 14.28 -4.21 -9.52
CA PRO A 328 15.73 -4.11 -9.35
C PRO A 328 16.18 -2.78 -8.74
N VAL A 329 17.15 -2.83 -7.81
CA VAL A 329 17.76 -1.67 -7.12
C VAL A 329 18.22 -0.55 -8.08
N LYS A 330 18.63 -0.90 -9.32
CA LYS A 330 19.03 0.09 -10.34
C LYS A 330 17.96 1.16 -10.58
N TRP A 331 16.67 0.85 -10.35
CA TRP A 331 15.59 1.82 -10.50
C TRP A 331 15.52 2.83 -9.37
N ALA A 332 15.85 2.43 -8.15
CA ALA A 332 16.03 3.38 -7.05
C ALA A 332 17.19 4.33 -7.35
N GLN A 333 18.32 3.79 -7.85
CA GLN A 333 19.47 4.60 -8.25
C GLN A 333 19.11 5.58 -9.38
N ARG A 334 18.43 5.12 -10.44
CA ARG A 334 18.02 5.98 -11.56
C ARG A 334 17.06 7.08 -11.13
N THR A 335 16.10 6.80 -10.25
CA THR A 335 15.23 7.83 -9.67
C THR A 335 16.04 8.86 -8.90
N TYR A 336 16.96 8.42 -8.03
CA TYR A 336 17.84 9.32 -7.29
C TYR A 336 18.71 10.20 -8.21
N ASP A 337 19.32 9.61 -9.23
CA ASP A 337 20.23 10.29 -10.14
C ASP A 337 19.52 11.40 -10.93
N GLN A 338 18.28 11.17 -11.36
CA GLN A 338 17.50 12.14 -12.14
C GLN A 338 16.84 13.26 -11.29
N LEU A 339 16.85 13.17 -9.96
CA LEU A 339 16.38 14.23 -9.04
C LEU A 339 17.37 15.43 -8.97
N VAL A 340 17.93 15.85 -10.11
CA VAL A 340 19.04 16.81 -10.21
C VAL A 340 18.74 18.21 -9.67
N ASN A 341 17.46 18.56 -9.59
CA ASN A 341 16.99 19.88 -9.16
C ASN A 341 16.29 19.85 -7.77
N SER A 342 16.27 18.69 -7.10
CA SER A 342 15.79 18.61 -5.72
C SER A 342 16.82 19.26 -4.78
N PRO A 343 16.41 20.17 -3.88
CA PRO A 343 17.32 20.82 -2.93
C PRO A 343 17.86 19.86 -1.87
N ARG A 344 17.18 18.73 -1.64
CA ARG A 344 17.56 17.66 -0.71
C ARG A 344 17.10 16.33 -1.31
N ARG A 345 17.95 15.69 -2.10
CA ARG A 345 17.74 14.31 -2.56
C ARG A 345 18.49 13.32 -1.68
N GLU A 346 17.82 12.27 -1.25
CA GLU A 346 18.41 11.19 -0.48
C GLU A 346 18.05 9.82 -1.06
N LEU A 347 18.99 8.88 -0.97
CA LEU A 347 18.78 7.48 -1.31
C LEU A 347 19.14 6.62 -0.10
N LYS A 348 18.15 5.89 0.43
CA LYS A 348 18.34 4.89 1.48
C LYS A 348 18.10 3.49 0.92
N ILE A 349 19.18 2.74 0.78
CA ILE A 349 19.10 1.29 0.56
C ILE A 349 19.10 0.60 1.93
N PHE A 350 18.09 -0.22 2.17
CA PHE A 350 17.99 -1.10 3.33
C PHE A 350 18.76 -2.38 3.07
N THR A 351 19.67 -2.71 3.98
CA THR A 351 20.57 -3.86 3.89
C THR A 351 20.29 -4.86 5.00
N ASP A 352 20.94 -6.03 4.96
CA ASP A 352 20.85 -7.02 6.04
C ASP A 352 21.15 -6.43 7.43
N ARG A 353 21.90 -5.32 7.52
CA ARG A 353 22.19 -4.62 8.77
C ARG A 353 20.93 -4.06 9.43
N GLU A 354 20.05 -3.44 8.64
CA GLU A 354 18.79 -2.88 9.14
C GLU A 354 17.62 -3.86 9.03
N GLY A 355 17.66 -4.80 8.08
CA GLY A 355 16.47 -5.49 7.62
C GLY A 355 15.61 -4.59 6.73
N GLY A 356 14.48 -5.10 6.24
CA GLY A 356 13.64 -4.39 5.28
C GLY A 356 14.23 -4.46 3.86
N VAL A 357 14.97 -5.54 3.57
CA VAL A 357 15.76 -5.72 2.34
C VAL A 357 14.91 -6.18 1.17
N GLN A 358 13.68 -6.64 1.40
CA GLN A 358 12.78 -7.12 0.35
C GLN A 358 11.99 -5.96 -0.28
N HIS A 359 11.13 -6.32 -1.23
CA HIS A 359 10.25 -5.38 -1.91
C HIS A 359 9.47 -4.52 -0.91
N SER A 360 9.63 -3.20 -1.01
CA SER A 360 9.04 -2.21 -0.10
C SER A 360 9.22 -2.54 1.39
N SER A 361 10.32 -3.21 1.75
CA SER A 361 10.67 -3.57 3.12
C SER A 361 9.62 -4.40 3.86
N PHE A 362 8.76 -5.15 3.14
CA PHE A 362 7.70 -5.97 3.75
C PHE A 362 8.19 -7.21 4.50
N ASP A 363 9.50 -7.42 4.59
CA ASP A 363 10.12 -8.38 5.50
C ASP A 363 10.47 -7.80 6.87
N ASN A 364 10.50 -6.47 7.01
CA ASN A 364 10.67 -5.71 8.26
C ASN A 364 10.34 -4.24 7.99
N SER A 365 9.05 -3.90 7.99
CA SER A 365 8.58 -2.58 7.58
C SER A 365 8.83 -1.52 8.65
N ILE A 366 8.95 -1.92 9.93
CA ILE A 366 9.08 -0.98 11.04
C ILE A 366 10.38 -0.17 10.97
N ASN A 367 11.50 -0.77 10.58
CA ASN A 367 12.77 -0.06 10.44
C ASN A 367 12.73 0.94 9.28
N ALA A 368 12.19 0.51 8.13
CA ALA A 368 12.06 1.39 6.98
C ALA A 368 11.04 2.51 7.20
N GLY A 369 9.91 2.17 7.80
CA GLY A 369 8.82 3.08 8.08
C GLY A 369 9.16 4.13 9.13
N HIS A 370 9.89 3.79 10.19
CA HIS A 370 10.39 4.80 11.13
C HIS A 370 11.39 5.76 10.47
N TYR A 371 12.33 5.24 9.67
CA TYR A 371 13.26 6.08 8.91
C TYR A 371 12.51 7.06 7.98
N ILE A 372 11.52 6.56 7.24
CA ILE A 372 10.66 7.40 6.39
C ILE A 372 9.90 8.43 7.23
N ALA A 373 9.30 8.01 8.34
CA ALA A 373 8.50 8.90 9.18
C ALA A 373 9.36 10.02 9.81
N ASP A 374 10.58 9.71 10.26
CA ASP A 374 11.54 10.71 10.75
C ASP A 374 11.92 11.71 9.66
N TRP A 375 12.28 11.21 8.47
CA TRP A 375 12.65 12.06 7.35
C TRP A 375 11.50 12.99 6.92
N VAL A 376 10.27 12.47 6.87
CA VAL A 376 9.07 13.26 6.54
C VAL A 376 8.81 14.32 7.61
N ALA A 377 8.95 13.96 8.89
CA ALA A 377 8.78 14.91 9.98
C ALA A 377 9.80 16.05 9.90
N GLU A 378 11.07 15.76 9.60
CA GLU A 378 12.08 16.80 9.36
C GLU A 378 11.72 17.67 8.16
N ALA A 379 11.29 17.06 7.04
CA ALA A 379 10.98 17.78 5.81
C ALA A 379 9.74 18.68 5.93
N LEU A 380 8.75 18.30 6.72
CA LEU A 380 7.49 19.02 6.89
C LEU A 380 7.37 19.77 8.23
N GLY A 381 8.45 19.86 9.02
CA GLY A 381 8.45 20.57 10.30
C GLY A 381 7.54 19.93 11.36
N GLY A 382 7.51 18.60 11.41
CA GLY A 382 7.01 17.80 12.53
C GLY A 382 8.04 17.70 13.66
N ARG A 383 7.95 16.64 14.47
CA ARG A 383 8.85 16.37 15.61
C ARG A 383 9.37 14.93 15.57
N VAL A 384 10.60 14.74 16.04
CA VAL A 384 11.25 13.40 16.15
C VAL A 384 11.53 13.00 17.60
N ALA A 385 11.32 13.92 18.55
CA ALA A 385 11.44 13.72 19.99
C ALA A 385 10.36 14.50 20.74
#